data_AF-A0A9X1L324-F1
#
_entry.id   AF-A0A9X1L324-F1
#
_cell.length_a   1.000
_cell.length_b   1.000
_cell.length_c   1.000
_cell.angle_alpha   90.00
_cell.angle_beta   90.00
_cell.angle_gamma   90.00
#
_symmetry.space_group_name_H-M   'P 1'
#
loop_
_entity.id
_entity.type
_entity.pdbx_description
1 polymer ?
#
loop_
_entity_poly.entity_id
_entity_poly.type
_entity_poly.pdbx_seq_one_letter_code
_entity_poly.pdbx_strand_id
1 'polypeptide(L)' 'MTITSGASNGTATVNDGGTPNDPTDDTIDYTPTGDYNGPDQITYQICDADGDCETAVVDITVNSVNDVPTTVDDTASVDE' A
#
# COMPACT_ATOMS: atom_id res chain seq x y z
N MET A 1 6.89 -1.87 -15.89
CA MET A 1 7.38 -1.38 -14.57
C MET A 1 7.71 -2.56 -13.67
N THR A 2 8.62 -2.42 -12.69
CA THR A 2 8.86 -3.48 -11.68
C THR A 2 9.17 -2.88 -10.32
N ILE A 3 8.56 -3.42 -9.26
CA ILE A 3 8.88 -3.08 -7.87
C ILE A 3 10.19 -3.77 -7.49
N THR A 4 11.20 -2.99 -7.10
CA THR A 4 12.52 -3.49 -6.67
C THR A 4 12.63 -3.54 -5.15
N SER A 5 11.86 -2.71 -4.43
CA SER A 5 11.68 -2.78 -2.99
C SER A 5 10.21 -2.52 -2.65
N GLY A 6 9.56 -3.51 -2.04
CA GLY A 6 8.16 -3.41 -1.64
C GLY A 6 7.97 -2.57 -0.37
N ALA A 7 6.71 -2.18 -0.15
CA ALA A 7 6.31 -1.47 1.05
C ALA A 7 6.56 -2.30 2.32
N SER A 8 6.96 -1.64 3.41
CA SER A 8 7.23 -2.31 4.69
C SER A 8 5.97 -2.51 5.52
N ASN A 9 4.97 -1.64 5.35
CA ASN A 9 3.75 -1.61 6.15
C ASN A 9 2.50 -1.73 5.26
N GLY A 10 2.60 -2.55 4.21
CA GLY A 10 1.51 -2.88 3.32
C GLY A 10 1.98 -3.79 2.20
N THR A 11 1.12 -4.00 1.23
CA THR A 11 1.44 -4.73 0.00
C THR A 11 1.36 -3.78 -1.19
N ALA A 12 2.35 -3.85 -2.07
CA ALA A 12 2.40 -3.10 -3.32
C ALA A 12 2.48 -4.08 -4.49
N THR A 13 1.63 -3.89 -5.50
CA THR A 13 1.62 -4.69 -6.73
C THR A 13 1.61 -3.78 -7.95
N VAL A 14 2.32 -4.18 -9.00
CA VAL A 14 2.22 -3.51 -10.31
C VAL A 14 0.95 -4.02 -10.99
N ASN A 15 0.13 -3.08 -11.47
CA ASN A 15 -0.95 -3.33 -12.38
C ASN A 15 -0.52 -2.80 -13.74
N ASP A 16 -0.37 -3.70 -14.71
CA ASP A 16 0.16 -3.37 -16.04
C ASP A 16 -0.93 -3.04 -17.05
N GLY A 17 -2.19 -2.84 -16.64
CA GLY A 17 -3.28 -2.53 -17.58
C GLY A 17 -3.57 -3.60 -18.64
N GLY A 18 -2.89 -4.76 -18.60
CA GLY A 18 -2.88 -5.74 -19.69
C GLY A 18 -1.90 -5.43 -20.83
N THR A 19 -0.91 -4.56 -20.61
CA THR A 19 0.11 -4.11 -21.57
C THR A 19 1.55 -4.43 -21.08
N PRO A 20 1.97 -5.71 -21.01
CA PRO A 20 3.20 -6.13 -20.31
C PRO A 20 4.54 -5.52 -20.76
N ASN A 21 4.58 -4.88 -21.93
CA ASN A 21 5.78 -4.25 -22.50
C ASN A 21 5.61 -2.73 -22.73
N ASP A 22 4.51 -2.15 -22.26
CA ASP A 22 4.24 -0.73 -22.38
C ASP A 22 3.93 -0.17 -20.99
N PRO A 23 4.92 0.41 -20.30
CA PRO A 23 4.75 0.88 -18.93
C PRO A 23 4.02 2.24 -18.85
N THR A 24 3.48 2.76 -19.96
CA THR A 24 2.91 4.12 -20.00
C THR A 24 1.59 4.25 -19.24
N ASP A 25 0.89 3.14 -19.00
CA ASP A 25 -0.33 3.04 -18.20
C ASP A 25 -0.18 2.18 -16.93
N ASP A 26 1.04 1.71 -16.63
CA ASP A 26 1.32 0.96 -15.39
C ASP A 26 1.02 1.80 -14.14
N THR A 27 0.38 1.17 -13.15
CA THR A 27 0.17 1.75 -11.82
C THR A 27 0.72 0.86 -10.71
N ILE A 28 0.96 1.45 -9.54
CA ILE A 28 1.21 0.70 -8.31
C ILE A 28 -0.04 0.73 -7.46
N ASP A 29 -0.63 -0.44 -7.24
CA ASP A 29 -1.72 -0.62 -6.29
C ASP A 29 -1.12 -0.91 -4.90
N TYR A 30 -1.32 0.02 -3.96
CA TYR A 30 -0.82 -0.08 -2.59
C TYR A 30 -1.98 -0.27 -1.60
N THR A 31 -1.86 -1.29 -0.76
CA THR A 31 -2.79 -1.55 0.35
C THR A 31 -2.00 -1.55 1.66
N PRO A 32 -2.21 -0.55 2.55
CA PRO A 32 -1.59 -0.54 3.88
C PRO A 32 -2.01 -1.75 4.71
N THR A 33 -1.14 -2.16 5.63
CA THR A 33 -1.52 -3.09 6.71
C THR A 33 -2.64 -2.46 7.55
N GLY A 34 -3.62 -3.27 7.99
CA GLY A 34 -4.68 -2.80 8.88
C GLY A 34 -4.13 -2.12 10.13
N ASP A 35 -4.79 -1.05 10.58
CA ASP A 35 -4.43 -0.21 11.73
C ASP A 35 -3.04 0.46 11.66
N TYR A 36 -2.29 0.30 10.57
CA TYR A 36 -1.02 0.97 10.36
C TYR A 36 -1.24 2.45 10.02
N ASN A 37 -0.45 3.30 10.68
CA ASN A 37 -0.44 4.75 10.46
C ASN A 37 1.01 5.21 10.51
N GLY A 38 1.45 5.92 9.47
CA GLY A 38 2.84 6.35 9.38
C GLY A 38 3.39 6.38 7.96
N PRO A 39 4.70 6.66 7.83
CA PRO A 39 5.38 6.72 6.55
C PRO A 39 5.74 5.33 6.02
N ASP A 40 5.48 5.10 4.74
CA ASP A 40 5.91 3.90 4.01
C ASP A 40 6.61 4.30 2.71
N GLN A 41 7.34 3.37 2.10
CA GLN A 41 8.11 3.65 0.89
C GLN A 41 8.07 2.46 -0.07
N ILE A 42 7.96 2.75 -1.35
CA ILE A 42 8.07 1.76 -2.44
C ILE A 42 9.14 2.24 -3.40
N THR A 43 10.04 1.35 -3.81
CA THR A 43 11.02 1.64 -4.86
C THR A 43 10.69 0.79 -6.08
N TYR A 44 10.64 1.43 -7.25
CA TYR A 44 10.37 0.78 -8.52
C TYR A 44 11.34 1.23 -9.60
N GLN A 45 11.40 0.47 -10.69
CA GLN A 45 12.11 0.86 -11.89
C GLN A 45 11.24 0.73 -13.14
N ILE A 46 11.58 1.53 -14.15
CA ILE A 46 11.03 1.44 -15.51
C ILE A 46 12.22 1.31 -16.46
N CYS A 47 12.13 0.36 -17.39
CA CYS A 47 13.13 0.17 -18.43
C CYS A 47 12.53 0.53 -19.80
N ASP A 48 13.34 1.13 -20.67
CA ASP A 48 12.96 1.33 -22.07
C ASP A 48 13.17 0.07 -22.93
N ALA A 49 12.88 0.17 -24.22
CA ALA A 49 13.01 -0.94 -25.16
C ALA A 49 14.47 -1.34 -25.44
N ASP A 50 15.43 -0.46 -25.15
CA ASP A 50 16.87 -0.69 -25.33
C ASP A 50 17.49 -1.33 -24.08
N GLY A 51 16.74 -1.41 -22.98
CA GLY A 51 17.11 -2.06 -21.72
C GLY A 51 17.71 -1.12 -20.69
N ASP A 52 17.71 0.19 -20.95
CA ASP A 52 18.12 1.19 -19.97
C ASP A 52 17.01 1.37 -18.95
N CYS A 53 17.36 1.29 -17.66
CA CYS A 53 16.41 1.35 -16.55
C CYS A 53 16.68 2.54 -15.64
N GLU A 54 15.62 3.23 -15.22
CA GLU A 54 15.67 4.28 -14.21
C GLU A 54 14.86 3.87 -12.97
N THR A 55 15.35 4.26 -11.79
CA THR A 55 14.72 3.92 -10.51
C THR A 55 14.08 5.14 -9.88
N ALA A 56 12.90 4.96 -9.29
CA ALA A 56 12.19 5.99 -8.55
C ALA A 56 11.66 5.46 -7.22
N VAL A 57 11.44 6.39 -6.30
CA VAL A 57 10.97 6.14 -4.94
C VAL A 57 9.63 6.85 -4.75
N VAL A 58 8.64 6.11 -4.24
CA VAL A 58 7.34 6.62 -3.85
C VAL A 58 7.29 6.70 -2.34
N ASP A 59 7.26 7.93 -1.81
CA ASP A 59 7.03 8.16 -0.38
C ASP A 59 5.53 8.25 -0.10
N ILE A 60 5.07 7.43 0.85
CA ILE A 60 3.65 7.28 1.20
C ILE A 60 3.47 7.72 2.65
N THR A 61 2.37 8.42 2.93
CA THR A 61 1.93 8.70 4.31
C THR A 61 0.54 8.11 4.52
N VAL A 62 0.46 7.07 5.35
CA VAL A 62 -0.81 6.45 5.75
C VAL A 62 -1.36 7.24 6.93
N ASN A 63 -2.47 7.94 6.68
CA ASN A 63 -3.15 8.74 7.69
C ASN A 63 -4.13 7.88 8.49
N SER A 64 -4.25 8.19 9.78
CA SER A 64 -5.28 7.57 10.61
C SER A 64 -6.66 8.01 10.21
N VAL A 65 -7.55 7.03 10.19
CA VAL A 65 -8.99 7.25 10.14
C VAL A 65 -9.50 7.03 11.56
N ASN A 66 -10.33 7.96 12.05
CA ASN A 66 -10.91 7.84 13.37
C ASN A 66 -12.03 6.79 13.35
N ASP A 67 -11.83 5.68 14.06
CA ASP A 67 -12.84 4.63 14.18
C ASP A 67 -13.97 5.02 15.16
N VAL A 68 -15.16 4.48 14.93
CA VAL A 68 -16.30 4.62 15.84
C VAL A 68 -16.07 3.70 17.05
N PRO A 69 -16.31 4.16 18.29
CA PRO A 69 -16.20 3.29 19.45
C PRO A 69 -17.15 2.09 19.33
N THR A 70 -16.62 0.90 19.56
CA THR A 70 -17.44 -0.32 19.64
C THR A 70 -18.09 -0.42 21.02
N THR A 71 -19.39 -0.63 21.05
CA THR A 71 -20.14 -0.85 22.30
C THR A 71 -20.02 -2.31 22.72
N VAL A 72 -19.62 -2.57 23.96
CA VAL A 72 -19.70 -3.88 24.60
C VAL A 72 -20.83 -3.81 25.63
N ASP A 73 -21.72 -4.80 25.65
CA ASP A 73 -22.84 -4.83 26.61
C ASP A 73 -22.30 -4.98 28.04
N ASP A 74 -22.67 -4.03 28.91
CA ASP A 74 -22.39 -4.15 30.34
C ASP A 74 -23.36 -5.15 30.98
N THR A 75 -22.83 -6.22 31.58
CA THR A 75 -23.64 -7.12 32.41
C THR A 75 -23.40 -6.80 33.88
N ALA A 76 -24.46 -6.45 34.62
CA ALA A 76 -24.44 -6.35 36.06
C ALA A 76 -25.54 -7.24 36.66
N SER A 77 -25.18 -8.07 37.65
CA SER A 77 -26.12 -8.82 38.48
C SER A 77 -25.99 -8.33 39.91
N VAL A 78 -27.11 -8.17 40.60
CA VAL A 78 -27.17 -7.93 42.04
C VAL A 78 -27.93 -9.09 42.66
N ASP A 79 -27.33 -9.74 43.64
CA ASP A 79 -28.01 -10.76 44.44
C ASP A 79 -28.84 -10.04 45.51
N GLU A 80 -30.06 -10.52 45.72
CA GLU A 80 -30.96 -10.07 46.79
C GLU A 80 -30.63 -10.70 48.15
#